data_AF-A0A1V1TVS7-F1
#
_entry.id   AF-A0A1V1TVS7-F1
#
_cell.length_a   1.000
_cell.length_b   1.000
_cell.length_c   1.000
_cell.angle_alpha   90.00
_cell.angle_beta   90.00
_cell.angle_gamma   90.00
#
_symmetry.space_group_name_H-M   'P 1'
#
loop_
_entity.id
_entity.type
_entity.pdbx_description
1 polymer ?
#
loop_
_entity_poly.entity_id
_entity_poly.type
_entity_poly.pdbx_seq_one_letter_code
_entity_poly.pdbx_strand_id
1 'polypeptide(L)'
;MKLQDTRITPSKIGLVDTHVCLAFAGLNADARILVDKARLEAQSHRLTVEDPVTIDYITKYVAGVQQRYTQSGGVRPFGISTMVVGFDKGSTVPRLYQTEPSGIYSAWKANAIGRSSKTVREFLERNYKDDMDREATIRLAIKSLLEVVQTGAKNIEIAIMAPGKTIEMLPVEDIETYVKTIEQEKQEEAAKKKTGRTPGTGSAAILTREREGGSD
;
A
#
# COMPACT_ATOMS: atom_id res chain seq x y z
N MET A 1 -25.13 -22.02 0.70
CA MET A 1 -23.90 -22.82 0.51
C MET A 1 -22.99 -22.06 -0.44
N LYS A 2 -21.85 -21.53 0.02
CA LYS A 2 -20.87 -20.91 -0.88
C LYS A 2 -19.99 -22.03 -1.45
N LEU A 3 -20.00 -22.19 -2.78
CA LEU A 3 -19.24 -23.23 -3.49
C LEU A 3 -17.73 -22.94 -3.53
N GLN A 4 -17.35 -21.68 -3.38
CA GLN A 4 -15.96 -21.25 -3.38
C GLN A 4 -15.40 -21.31 -1.96
N ASP A 5 -14.27 -22.01 -1.79
CA ASP A 5 -13.50 -21.94 -0.56
C ASP A 5 -12.79 -20.58 -0.50
N THR A 6 -13.31 -19.68 0.35
CA THR A 6 -12.75 -18.34 0.53
C THR A 6 -11.38 -18.35 1.18
N ARG A 7 -10.96 -19.48 1.78
CA ARG A 7 -9.61 -19.66 2.33
C ARG A 7 -8.54 -19.82 1.24
N ILE A 8 -8.95 -20.14 0.01
CA ILE A 8 -8.06 -20.30 -1.15
C ILE A 8 -8.16 -19.06 -2.05
N THR A 9 -8.13 -17.87 -1.46
CA THR A 9 -7.95 -16.64 -2.25
C THR A 9 -6.46 -16.53 -2.60
N PRO A 10 -6.08 -16.52 -3.89
CA PRO A 10 -4.67 -16.39 -4.26
C PRO A 10 -4.09 -15.11 -3.67
N SER A 11 -2.90 -15.24 -3.06
CA SER A 11 -2.13 -14.12 -2.54
C SER A 11 -1.98 -13.03 -3.61
N LYS A 12 -2.02 -11.77 -3.15
CA LYS A 12 -1.76 -10.60 -4.01
C LYS A 12 -0.27 -10.29 -4.12
N ILE A 13 0.56 -11.07 -3.43
CA ILE A 13 2.00 -10.92 -3.31
C ILE A 13 2.66 -12.10 -4.04
N GLY A 14 3.42 -11.78 -5.08
CA GLY A 14 4.16 -12.75 -5.89
C GLY A 14 5.66 -12.54 -5.73
N LEU A 15 6.36 -13.55 -5.22
CA LEU A 15 7.83 -13.56 -5.23
C LEU A 15 8.32 -13.73 -6.68
N VAL A 16 9.12 -12.78 -7.16
CA VAL A 16 9.73 -12.81 -8.50
C VAL A 16 11.10 -13.47 -8.45
N ASP A 17 11.87 -13.16 -7.41
CA ASP A 17 13.20 -13.72 -7.13
C ASP A 17 13.48 -13.64 -5.63
N THR A 18 14.60 -14.17 -5.14
CA THR A 18 14.95 -14.19 -3.71
C THR A 18 14.96 -12.81 -3.03
N HIS A 19 15.23 -11.75 -3.82
CA HIS A 19 15.38 -10.36 -3.38
C HIS A 19 14.38 -9.41 -4.06
N VAL A 20 13.40 -9.95 -4.81
CA VAL A 20 12.38 -9.16 -5.54
C VAL A 20 10.99 -9.72 -5.29
N CYS A 21 10.09 -8.85 -4.83
CA CYS A 21 8.67 -9.16 -4.66
C CYS A 21 7.80 -8.20 -5.47
N LEU A 22 6.68 -8.70 -5.96
CA LEU A 22 5.70 -7.94 -6.74
C LEU A 22 4.32 -8.09 -6.12
N ALA A 23 3.66 -6.97 -5.81
CA ALA A 23 2.24 -6.93 -5.49
C ALA A 23 1.45 -6.32 -6.66
N PHE A 24 0.18 -6.69 -6.82
CA PHE A 24 -0.62 -6.20 -7.95
C PHE A 24 -2.05 -5.82 -7.58
N ALA A 25 -2.63 -4.92 -8.36
CA ALA A 25 -4.04 -4.57 -8.31
C ALA A 25 -4.67 -4.63 -9.70
N GLY A 26 -5.82 -5.31 -9.82
CA GLY A 26 -6.55 -5.50 -11.07
C GLY A 26 -6.88 -6.99 -11.33
N LEU A 27 -6.83 -7.41 -12.59
CA LEU A 27 -7.19 -8.78 -13.00
C LEU A 27 -6.18 -9.83 -12.54
N ASN A 28 -6.63 -10.83 -11.76
CA ASN A 28 -5.78 -11.92 -11.26
C ASN A 28 -5.11 -12.75 -12.38
N ALA A 29 -5.83 -13.00 -13.47
CA ALA A 29 -5.32 -13.79 -14.59
C ALA A 29 -4.14 -13.08 -15.28
N ASP A 30 -4.26 -11.78 -15.47
CA ASP A 30 -3.21 -10.92 -16.04
C ASP A 30 -1.97 -10.90 -15.14
N ALA A 31 -2.19 -10.82 -13.82
CA ALA A 31 -1.09 -10.80 -12.85
C ALA A 31 -0.27 -12.08 -12.87
N ARG A 32 -0.92 -13.24 -12.96
CA ARG A 32 -0.22 -14.52 -13.04
C ARG A 32 0.74 -14.56 -14.23
N ILE A 33 0.26 -14.16 -15.40
CA ILE A 33 1.07 -14.13 -16.63
C ILE A 33 2.24 -13.15 -16.49
N LEU A 34 1.99 -11.97 -15.92
CA LEU A 34 3.03 -10.94 -15.79
C LEU A 34 4.12 -11.34 -14.77
N VAL A 35 3.73 -11.94 -13.64
CA VAL A 35 4.66 -12.46 -12.64
C VAL A 35 5.51 -13.59 -13.21
N ASP A 36 4.92 -14.52 -13.97
CA ASP A 36 5.68 -15.64 -14.55
C ASP A 36 6.66 -15.15 -15.62
N LYS A 37 6.29 -14.14 -16.43
CA LYS A 37 7.24 -13.47 -17.34
C LYS A 37 8.38 -12.79 -16.58
N ALA A 38 8.10 -12.10 -15.47
CA ALA A 38 9.12 -11.46 -14.65
C ALA A 38 10.07 -12.48 -14.01
N ARG A 39 9.55 -13.63 -13.54
CA ARG A 39 10.37 -14.73 -13.00
C ARG A 39 11.31 -15.30 -14.05
N LEU A 40 10.79 -15.57 -15.24
CA LEU A 40 11.58 -16.08 -16.35
C LEU A 40 12.70 -15.10 -16.70
N GLU A 41 12.39 -13.81 -16.78
CA GLU A 41 13.38 -12.78 -17.04
C GLU A 41 14.45 -12.72 -15.95
N ALA A 42 14.06 -12.76 -14.67
CA ALA A 42 15.00 -12.69 -13.56
C ALA A 42 16.03 -13.84 -13.60
N GLN A 43 15.59 -15.06 -13.96
CA GLN A 43 16.48 -16.20 -14.13
C GLN A 43 17.30 -16.10 -15.43
N SER A 44 16.71 -15.64 -16.53
CA SER A 44 17.41 -15.45 -17.80
C SER A 44 18.54 -14.42 -17.68
N HIS A 45 18.30 -13.31 -16.98
CA HIS A 45 19.32 -12.31 -16.69
C HIS A 45 20.47 -12.94 -15.91
N ARG A 46 20.17 -13.67 -14.82
CA ARG A 46 21.20 -14.35 -14.02
C ARG A 46 22.03 -15.36 -14.82
N LEU A 47 21.40 -16.09 -15.73
CA LEU A 47 22.11 -17.02 -16.62
C LEU A 47 23.04 -16.29 -17.60
N THR A 48 22.65 -15.10 -18.06
CA THR A 48 23.35 -14.38 -19.12
C THR A 48 24.48 -13.50 -18.57
N VAL A 49 24.24 -12.82 -17.44
CA VAL A 49 25.18 -11.84 -16.88
C VAL A 49 25.80 -12.27 -15.55
N GLU A 50 25.48 -13.48 -15.07
CA GLU A 50 25.96 -14.07 -13.81
C GLU A 50 25.61 -13.26 -12.54
N ASP A 51 24.75 -12.26 -12.66
CA ASP A 51 24.28 -11.41 -11.58
C ASP A 51 22.74 -11.40 -11.47
N PRO A 52 22.19 -11.32 -10.24
CA PRO A 52 20.75 -11.15 -10.06
C PRO A 52 20.28 -9.80 -10.65
N VAL A 53 19.02 -9.75 -11.07
CA VAL A 53 18.42 -8.50 -11.58
C VAL A 53 18.46 -7.39 -10.53
N THR A 54 18.68 -6.15 -10.97
CA THR A 54 18.38 -4.97 -10.14
C THR A 54 16.87 -4.74 -10.10
N ILE A 55 16.38 -4.09 -9.04
CA ILE A 55 14.94 -3.79 -8.89
C ILE A 55 14.47 -2.85 -10.01
N ASP A 56 15.33 -1.90 -10.41
CA ASP A 56 15.06 -0.99 -11.53
C ASP A 56 14.95 -1.75 -12.87
N TYR A 57 15.88 -2.68 -13.14
CA TYR A 57 15.88 -3.48 -14.36
C TYR A 57 14.61 -4.31 -14.50
N ILE A 58 14.27 -5.09 -13.47
CA ILE A 58 13.10 -5.97 -13.54
C ILE A 58 11.80 -5.17 -13.60
N THR A 59 11.74 -4.00 -12.96
CA THR A 59 10.61 -3.06 -13.08
C THR A 59 10.47 -2.55 -14.52
N LYS A 60 11.57 -2.10 -15.14
CA LYS A 60 11.59 -1.68 -16.55
C LYS A 60 11.13 -2.79 -17.49
N TYR A 61 11.57 -4.03 -17.24
CA TYR A 61 11.11 -5.18 -18.00
C TYR A 61 9.60 -5.38 -17.89
N VAL A 62 9.06 -5.40 -16.66
CA VAL A 62 7.62 -5.56 -16.40
C VAL A 62 6.81 -4.46 -17.10
N ALA A 63 7.24 -3.20 -16.96
CA ALA A 63 6.63 -2.06 -17.61
C ALA A 63 6.70 -2.17 -19.15
N GLY A 64 7.83 -2.64 -19.69
CA GLY A 64 8.00 -2.91 -21.12
C GLY A 64 7.14 -4.06 -21.65
N VAL A 65 6.85 -5.08 -20.83
CA VAL A 65 5.85 -6.12 -21.17
C VAL A 65 4.46 -5.50 -21.25
N GLN A 66 4.07 -4.69 -20.26
CA GLN A 66 2.77 -3.99 -20.26
C GLN A 66 2.64 -3.09 -21.48
N GLN A 67 3.67 -2.26 -21.75
CA GLN A 67 3.72 -1.35 -22.89
C GLN A 67 3.53 -2.08 -24.22
N ARG A 68 4.23 -3.21 -24.43
CA ARG A 68 4.14 -3.97 -25.69
C ARG A 68 2.72 -4.39 -26.03
N TYR A 69 1.92 -4.73 -25.02
CA TYR A 69 0.51 -5.09 -25.18
C TYR A 69 -0.41 -3.90 -25.45
N THR A 70 0.07 -2.65 -25.27
CA THR A 70 -0.64 -1.43 -25.69
C THR A 70 -0.37 -1.08 -27.16
N GLN A 71 0.77 -1.53 -27.72
CA GLN A 71 1.19 -1.21 -29.09
C GLN A 71 1.00 -2.37 -30.08
N SER A 72 0.71 -3.57 -29.60
CA SER A 72 0.50 -4.75 -30.44
C SER A 72 -0.97 -4.89 -30.84
N GLY A 73 -1.24 -5.05 -32.13
CA GLY A 73 -2.58 -5.35 -32.64
C GLY A 73 -3.06 -6.74 -32.23
N GLY A 74 -4.37 -6.90 -31.97
CA GLY A 74 -4.98 -8.20 -31.65
C GLY A 74 -4.84 -8.66 -30.20
N VAL A 75 -4.21 -7.86 -29.33
CA VAL A 75 -4.15 -8.11 -27.89
C VAL A 75 -4.69 -6.90 -27.12
N ARG A 76 -5.19 -7.13 -25.90
CA ARG A 76 -5.57 -6.05 -24.98
C ARG A 76 -4.41 -5.75 -24.01
N PRO A 77 -4.28 -4.51 -23.51
CA PRO A 77 -3.39 -4.19 -22.41
C PRO A 77 -3.65 -5.06 -21.17
N PHE A 78 -2.60 -5.24 -20.37
CA PHE A 78 -2.71 -5.83 -19.04
C PHE A 78 -3.57 -4.93 -18.13
N GLY A 79 -4.65 -5.46 -17.57
CA GLY A 79 -5.57 -4.74 -16.69
C GLY A 79 -5.10 -4.69 -15.24
N ILE A 80 -3.80 -4.45 -15.02
CA ILE A 80 -3.18 -4.41 -13.69
C ILE A 80 -2.15 -3.30 -13.57
N SER A 81 -2.09 -2.70 -12.39
CA SER A 81 -0.92 -1.95 -11.90
C SER A 81 -0.14 -2.85 -10.95
N THR A 82 1.18 -2.68 -10.89
CA THR A 82 2.04 -3.46 -9.98
C THR A 82 2.87 -2.56 -9.09
N MET A 83 3.25 -3.08 -7.93
CA MET A 83 4.29 -2.53 -7.07
C MET A 83 5.42 -3.56 -6.99
N VAL A 84 6.62 -3.16 -7.35
CA VAL A 84 7.83 -3.99 -7.28
C VAL A 84 8.70 -3.49 -6.15
N VAL A 85 9.02 -4.37 -5.20
CA VAL A 85 9.82 -4.05 -4.02
C VAL A 85 10.99 -5.00 -3.90
N GLY A 86 12.10 -4.51 -3.34
CA GLY A 86 13.25 -5.36 -3.07
C GLY A 86 14.51 -4.59 -2.73
N PHE A 87 15.62 -5.31 -2.74
CA PHE A 87 16.97 -4.79 -2.47
C PHE A 87 17.90 -5.26 -3.58
N ASP A 88 18.67 -4.34 -4.17
CA ASP A 88 19.72 -4.71 -5.11
C ASP A 88 20.83 -5.51 -4.39
N LYS A 89 21.56 -6.36 -5.12
CA LYS A 89 22.65 -7.18 -4.57
C LYS A 89 23.67 -6.29 -3.83
N GLY A 90 23.92 -6.61 -2.55
CA GLY A 90 24.85 -5.87 -1.70
C GLY A 90 24.35 -4.51 -1.19
N SER A 91 23.14 -4.09 -1.57
CA SER A 91 22.54 -2.83 -1.13
C SER A 91 21.72 -3.01 0.15
N THR A 92 21.81 -2.03 1.04
CA THR A 92 20.89 -1.87 2.18
C THR A 92 19.75 -0.88 1.90
N VAL A 93 19.75 -0.26 0.71
CA VAL A 93 18.75 0.73 0.31
C VAL A 93 17.53 0.02 -0.27
N PRO A 94 16.34 0.15 0.35
CA PRO A 94 15.11 -0.42 -0.20
C PRO A 94 14.73 0.29 -1.49
N ARG A 95 14.19 -0.48 -2.44
CA ARG A 95 13.63 0.04 -3.69
C ARG A 95 12.15 -0.30 -3.75
N LEU A 96 11.34 0.69 -4.11
CA LEU A 96 9.92 0.53 -4.41
C LEU A 96 9.62 1.24 -5.71
N TYR A 97 9.04 0.50 -6.64
CA TYR A 97 8.56 1.01 -7.91
C TYR A 97 7.09 0.66 -8.13
N GLN A 98 6.41 1.47 -8.92
CA GLN A 98 5.08 1.20 -9.43
C GLN A 98 5.15 1.04 -10.94
N THR A 99 4.37 0.12 -11.51
CA THR A 99 4.10 0.07 -12.95
C THR A 99 2.61 0.20 -13.22
N GLU A 100 2.26 0.82 -14.35
CA GLU A 100 0.88 1.02 -14.81
C GLU A 100 0.58 0.22 -16.09
N PRO A 101 -0.70 -0.07 -16.40
CA PRO A 101 -1.11 -0.69 -17.66
C PRO A 101 -0.56 -0.04 -18.92
N SER A 102 -0.25 1.27 -18.87
CA SER A 102 0.37 2.02 -19.97
C SER A 102 1.83 1.65 -20.22
N GLY A 103 2.47 0.95 -19.28
CA GLY A 103 3.89 0.66 -19.28
C GLY A 103 4.78 1.80 -18.75
N ILE A 104 4.17 2.81 -18.12
CA ILE A 104 4.92 3.80 -17.33
C ILE A 104 5.31 3.14 -16.00
N TYR A 105 6.53 3.40 -15.54
CA TYR A 105 6.98 3.05 -14.20
C TYR A 105 7.59 4.26 -13.48
N SER A 106 7.49 4.27 -12.16
CA SER A 106 7.99 5.35 -11.30
C SER A 106 8.48 4.81 -9.95
N ALA A 107 9.49 5.46 -9.37
CA ALA A 107 10.03 5.12 -8.06
C ALA A 107 9.27 5.88 -6.95
N TRP A 108 9.07 5.23 -5.80
CA TRP A 108 8.32 5.79 -4.67
C TRP A 108 9.02 5.49 -3.34
N LYS A 109 8.86 6.40 -2.37
CA LYS A 109 9.25 6.14 -0.97
C LYS A 109 8.19 5.27 -0.25
N ALA A 110 6.93 5.61 -0.46
CA ALA A 110 5.76 4.85 -0.06
C ALA A 110 4.67 5.08 -1.09
N ASN A 111 3.84 4.06 -1.37
CA ASN A 111 2.78 4.19 -2.36
C ASN A 111 1.64 3.19 -2.10
N ALA A 112 0.50 3.44 -2.74
CA ALA A 112 -0.64 2.55 -2.76
C ALA A 112 -1.24 2.49 -4.17
N ILE A 113 -1.70 1.30 -4.55
CA ILE A 113 -2.40 1.00 -5.80
C ILE A 113 -3.75 0.34 -5.52
N GLY A 114 -4.62 0.26 -6.53
CA GLY A 114 -5.93 -0.37 -6.41
C GLY A 114 -7.02 0.55 -5.84
N ARG A 115 -8.06 -0.07 -5.27
CA ARG A 115 -9.28 0.62 -4.82
C ARG A 115 -8.96 1.65 -3.75
N SER A 116 -9.46 2.88 -3.92
CA SER A 116 -9.28 3.98 -2.97
C SER A 116 -7.81 4.33 -2.66
N SER A 117 -6.89 4.01 -3.58
CA SER A 117 -5.45 4.29 -3.42
C SER A 117 -5.13 5.75 -3.15
N LYS A 118 -5.93 6.70 -3.66
CA LYS A 118 -5.76 8.13 -3.38
C LYS A 118 -5.87 8.44 -1.87
N THR A 119 -6.89 7.91 -1.19
CA THR A 119 -7.07 8.08 0.26
C THR A 119 -5.91 7.51 1.05
N VAL A 120 -5.44 6.32 0.67
CA VAL A 120 -4.28 5.68 1.30
C VAL A 120 -3.00 6.48 1.08
N ARG A 121 -2.80 7.03 -0.13
CA ARG A 121 -1.63 7.86 -0.44
C ARG A 121 -1.62 9.16 0.36
N GLU A 122 -2.77 9.83 0.48
CA GLU A 122 -2.90 11.04 1.32
C GLU A 122 -2.61 10.73 2.80
N PHE A 123 -2.95 9.53 3.28
CA PHE A 123 -2.56 9.08 4.63
C PHE A 123 -1.05 8.85 4.72
N LEU A 124 -0.45 8.15 3.76
CA LEU A 124 0.99 7.90 3.71
C LEU A 124 1.79 9.21 3.66
N GLU A 125 1.38 10.18 2.85
CA GLU A 125 2.02 11.49 2.73
C GLU A 125 2.10 12.25 4.06
N ARG A 126 1.13 12.06 4.96
CA ARG A 126 1.09 12.73 6.27
C ARG A 126 1.85 11.99 7.35
N ASN A 127 2.01 10.68 7.23
CA ASN A 127 2.47 9.81 8.32
C ASN A 127 3.81 9.12 8.04
N TYR A 128 4.23 9.03 6.78
CA TYR A 128 5.53 8.48 6.40
C TYR A 128 6.66 9.37 6.92
N LYS A 129 7.73 8.73 7.38
CA LYS A 129 9.00 9.36 7.75
C LYS A 129 10.12 8.55 7.10
N ASP A 130 11.20 9.22 6.75
CA ASP A 130 12.42 8.52 6.33
C ASP A 130 13.00 7.73 7.52
N ASP A 131 13.72 6.65 7.22
CA ASP A 131 14.45 5.81 8.18
C ASP A 131 13.59 5.21 9.32
N MET A 132 12.32 4.87 9.03
CA MET A 132 11.47 4.14 9.96
C MET A 132 12.03 2.73 10.23
N ASP A 133 12.02 2.32 11.50
CA ASP A 133 12.38 0.95 11.86
C ASP A 133 11.34 -0.07 11.36
N ARG A 134 11.66 -1.36 11.52
CA ARG A 134 10.80 -2.48 11.08
C ARG A 134 9.39 -2.37 11.68
N GLU A 135 9.29 -2.09 12.97
CA GLU A 135 8.05 -2.10 13.74
C GLU A 135 7.15 -0.91 13.38
N ALA A 136 7.74 0.28 13.25
CA ALA A 136 7.07 1.47 12.77
C ALA A 136 6.59 1.31 11.33
N THR A 137 7.39 0.69 10.47
CA THR A 137 7.05 0.43 9.05
C THR A 137 5.88 -0.52 8.92
N ILE A 138 5.87 -1.64 9.67
CA ILE A 138 4.74 -2.60 9.71
C ILE A 138 3.48 -1.89 10.20
N ARG A 139 3.58 -1.15 11.31
CA ARG A 139 2.44 -0.41 11.88
C ARG A 139 1.90 0.62 10.89
N LEU A 140 2.75 1.35 10.18
CA LEU A 140 2.33 2.33 9.17
C LEU A 140 1.62 1.66 7.99
N ALA A 141 2.15 0.55 7.48
CA ALA A 141 1.54 -0.19 6.38
C ALA A 141 0.13 -0.71 6.76
N ILE A 142 -0.01 -1.27 7.96
CA ILE A 142 -1.32 -1.75 8.46
C ILE A 142 -2.28 -0.58 8.69
N LYS A 143 -1.84 0.53 9.33
CA LYS A 143 -2.66 1.75 9.50
C LYS A 143 -3.15 2.27 8.14
N SER A 144 -2.29 2.26 7.13
CA SER A 144 -2.59 2.73 5.78
C SER A 144 -3.66 1.86 5.10
N LEU A 145 -3.61 0.53 5.25
CA LEU A 145 -4.63 -0.38 4.73
C LEU A 145 -5.98 -0.22 5.46
N LEU A 146 -5.96 -0.01 6.78
CA LEU A 146 -7.16 0.19 7.60
C LEU A 146 -7.92 1.50 7.30
N GLU A 147 -7.35 2.42 6.53
CA GLU A 147 -8.09 3.60 6.05
C GLU A 147 -9.17 3.24 5.03
N VAL A 148 -9.08 2.06 4.39
CA VAL A 148 -10.02 1.62 3.36
C VAL A 148 -10.61 0.23 3.61
N VAL A 149 -9.93 -0.62 4.38
CA VAL A 149 -10.41 -1.96 4.75
C VAL A 149 -11.29 -1.85 6.00
N GLN A 150 -12.59 -2.11 5.83
CA GLN A 150 -13.58 -1.88 6.88
C GLN A 150 -13.57 -2.92 8.02
N THR A 151 -13.06 -4.14 7.80
CA THR A 151 -13.04 -5.18 8.84
C THR A 151 -11.98 -6.27 8.63
N GLY A 152 -11.26 -6.58 9.71
CA GLY A 152 -10.60 -7.87 9.97
C GLY A 152 -9.21 -8.07 9.36
N ALA A 153 -8.25 -8.44 10.21
CA ALA A 153 -6.89 -8.85 9.84
C ALA A 153 -6.82 -9.94 8.76
N LYS A 154 -7.86 -10.76 8.62
CA LYS A 154 -7.95 -11.86 7.65
C LYS A 154 -7.94 -11.40 6.18
N ASN A 155 -8.20 -10.13 5.92
CA ASN A 155 -8.15 -9.54 4.58
C ASN A 155 -6.82 -8.81 4.31
N ILE A 156 -5.89 -8.85 5.27
CA ILE A 156 -4.59 -8.18 5.21
C ILE A 156 -3.52 -9.27 5.13
N GLU A 157 -2.61 -9.11 4.18
CA GLU A 157 -1.42 -9.93 4.03
C GLU A 157 -0.23 -8.98 4.04
N ILE A 158 0.76 -9.26 4.88
CA ILE A 158 1.97 -8.44 5.01
C ILE A 158 3.17 -9.31 4.69
N ALA A 159 3.98 -8.84 3.74
CA ALA A 159 5.27 -9.43 3.41
C ALA A 159 6.37 -8.42 3.71
N ILE A 160 7.42 -8.88 4.36
CA ILE A 160 8.53 -8.06 4.84
C ILE A 160 9.78 -8.48 4.07
N MET A 161 10.48 -7.50 3.52
CA MET A 161 11.79 -7.69 2.91
C MET A 161 12.82 -6.88 3.69
N ALA A 162 14.01 -7.46 3.87
CA ALA A 162 15.14 -6.81 4.50
C ALA A 162 16.43 -7.12 3.73
N PRO A 163 17.46 -6.27 3.81
CA PRO A 163 18.72 -6.48 3.10
C PRO A 163 19.33 -7.86 3.43
N GLY A 164 19.63 -8.64 2.39
CA GLY A 164 20.28 -9.95 2.53
C GLY A 164 19.42 -11.04 3.19
N LYS A 165 18.13 -10.78 3.44
CA LYS A 165 17.18 -11.77 4.01
C LYS A 165 16.16 -12.18 2.96
N THR A 166 15.70 -13.43 3.06
CA THR A 166 14.53 -13.89 2.30
C THR A 166 13.28 -13.19 2.78
N ILE A 167 12.25 -13.16 1.92
CA ILE A 167 10.94 -12.62 2.27
C ILE A 167 10.36 -13.33 3.50
N GLU A 168 9.78 -12.54 4.40
CA GLU A 168 9.07 -13.01 5.60
C GLU A 168 7.58 -12.68 5.44
N MET A 169 6.72 -13.68 5.49
CA MET A 169 5.26 -13.47 5.54
C MET A 169 4.84 -13.37 6.99
N LEU A 170 4.21 -12.24 7.36
CA LEU A 170 3.76 -12.03 8.73
C LEU A 170 2.53 -12.93 9.01
N PRO A 171 2.54 -13.75 10.07
CA PRO A 171 1.40 -14.58 10.45
C PRO A 171 0.13 -13.75 10.70
N VAL A 172 -1.03 -14.35 10.46
CA VAL A 172 -2.33 -13.67 10.63
C VAL A 172 -2.55 -13.29 12.09
N GLU A 173 -2.05 -14.09 13.02
CA GLU A 173 -2.12 -13.88 14.47
C GLU A 173 -1.37 -12.60 14.89
N ASP A 174 -0.21 -12.35 14.29
CA ASP A 174 0.57 -11.14 14.53
C ASP A 174 -0.15 -9.93 13.93
N ILE A 175 -0.68 -10.04 12.70
CA ILE A 175 -1.49 -8.99 12.06
C ILE A 175 -2.72 -8.66 12.92
N GLU A 176 -3.40 -9.66 13.49
CA GLU A 176 -4.52 -9.46 14.41
C GLU A 176 -4.12 -8.66 15.65
N THR A 177 -2.93 -8.93 16.20
CA THR A 177 -2.39 -8.18 17.34
C THR A 177 -2.15 -6.72 16.96
N TYR A 178 -1.48 -6.46 15.83
CA TYR A 178 -1.28 -5.09 15.33
C TYR A 178 -2.60 -4.35 15.11
N VAL A 179 -3.58 -4.99 14.46
CA VAL A 179 -4.89 -4.37 14.18
C VAL A 179 -5.60 -4.01 15.48
N LYS A 180 -5.63 -4.89 16.48
CA LYS A 180 -6.25 -4.61 17.79
C LYS A 180 -5.60 -3.41 18.48
N THR A 181 -4.27 -3.36 18.51
CA THR A 181 -3.54 -2.23 19.11
C THR A 181 -3.84 -0.93 18.36
N ILE A 182 -3.84 -0.94 17.03
CA ILE A 182 -4.14 0.24 16.21
C ILE A 182 -5.58 0.74 16.42
N GLU A 183 -6.55 -0.17 16.48
CA GLU A 183 -7.96 0.17 16.71
C GLU A 183 -8.16 0.77 18.11
N GLN A 184 -7.49 0.23 19.13
CA GLN A 184 -7.51 0.77 20.48
C GLN A 184 -6.92 2.19 20.53
N GLU A 185 -5.75 2.41 19.92
CA GLU A 185 -5.13 3.75 19.80
C GLU A 185 -6.09 4.75 19.12
N LYS A 186 -6.75 4.34 18.04
CA LYS A 186 -7.69 5.19 17.29
C LYS A 186 -8.94 5.54 18.12
N GLN A 187 -9.43 4.62 18.95
CA GLN A 187 -10.53 4.88 19.88
C GLN A 187 -10.12 5.84 21.00
N GLU A 188 -8.92 5.68 21.56
CA GLU A 188 -8.37 6.57 22.59
C GLU A 188 -8.14 7.98 22.05
N GLU A 189 -7.60 8.13 20.84
CA GLU A 189 -7.45 9.44 20.17
C GLU A 189 -8.80 10.10 19.90
N ALA A 190 -9.81 9.32 19.47
CA ALA A 190 -11.16 9.82 19.26
C ALA A 190 -11.83 10.25 20.57
N ALA A 191 -11.59 9.53 21.67
CA ALA A 191 -12.07 9.89 23.00
C ALA A 191 -11.42 11.19 23.49
N LYS A 192 -10.09 11.33 23.36
CA LYS A 192 -9.34 12.55 23.71
C LYS A 192 -9.81 13.77 22.92
N LYS A 193 -10.11 13.61 21.62
CA LYS A 193 -10.68 14.69 20.78
C LYS A 193 -12.10 15.09 21.19
N LYS A 194 -12.90 14.19 21.77
CA LYS A 194 -14.23 14.49 22.30
C LYS A 194 -14.18 15.22 23.64
N THR A 195 -13.22 14.89 24.51
CA THR A 195 -13.06 15.55 25.82
C THR A 195 -12.36 16.91 25.74
N GLY A 196 -11.54 17.17 24.71
CA GLY A 196 -10.86 18.45 24.50
C GLY A 196 -11.68 19.55 23.81
N ARG A 197 -12.94 19.28 23.43
CA ARG A 197 -13.82 20.26 22.78
C ARG A 197 -14.71 20.92 23.84
N THR A 198 -14.17 21.92 24.56
CA THR A 198 -14.96 22.77 25.46
C THR A 198 -16.10 23.43 24.67
N PRO A 199 -17.36 23.40 25.14
CA PRO A 199 -18.41 24.19 24.50
C PRO A 199 -18.03 25.66 24.66
N GLY A 200 -17.82 26.36 23.54
CA GLY A 200 -17.68 27.81 23.57
C GLY A 200 -18.93 28.39 24.24
N THR A 201 -18.75 29.02 25.39
CA THR A 201 -19.76 29.86 26.05
C THR A 201 -20.00 31.07 25.17
N GLY A 202 -20.81 30.90 24.12
CA GLY A 202 -21.44 31.99 23.39
C GLY A 202 -22.52 32.60 24.26
N SER A 203 -22.14 33.51 25.16
CA SER A 203 -23.09 34.39 25.84
C SER A 203 -23.63 35.38 24.82
N ALA A 204 -24.73 35.02 24.15
CA ALA A 204 -25.54 35.98 23.43
C ALA A 204 -26.31 36.81 24.47
N ALA A 205 -25.71 37.91 24.92
CA ALA A 205 -26.40 38.92 25.70
C ALA A 205 -27.47 39.57 24.80
N ILE A 206 -28.74 39.29 25.09
CA ILE A 206 -29.88 40.00 24.52
C ILE A 206 -29.85 41.42 25.12
N LEU A 207 -29.45 42.41 24.31
CA LEU A 207 -29.60 43.82 24.66
C LEU A 207 -31.08 44.21 24.53
N THR A 208 -31.83 44.19 25.62
CA THR A 208 -33.11 44.87 25.71
C THR A 208 -32.86 46.37 25.81
N ARG A 209 -33.22 47.14 24.77
CA ARG A 209 -33.28 48.59 24.81
C ARG A 209 -34.43 49.03 25.71
N GLU A 210 -34.12 49.67 26.83
CA GLU A 210 -35.09 50.44 27.60
C GLU A 210 -35.60 51.61 26.75
N ARG A 211 -36.92 51.77 26.71
CA ARG A 211 -37.57 52.98 26.20
C ARG A 211 -37.56 54.01 27.34
N GLU A 212 -36.68 54.99 27.24
CA GLU A 212 -36.88 56.25 27.95
C GLU A 212 -37.85 57.12 27.15
N GLY A 213 -38.99 57.43 27.76
CA GLY A 213 -39.81 58.57 27.40
C GLY A 213 -39.25 59.82 28.05
N GLY A 214 -39.23 60.93 27.30
CA GLY A 214 -38.84 62.24 27.78
C GLY A 214 -39.27 63.31 26.79
N SER A 215 -40.19 64.15 27.25
CA SER A 215 -40.79 65.34 26.66
C SER A 215 -39.78 66.42 26.22
N ASP A 216 -39.96 66.97 25.01
CA ASP A 216 -40.39 68.36 24.74
C ASP A 216 -40.72 68.53 23.24
#